data_AF-A0A8T5QYH8-F1
#
_entry.id   AF-A0A8T5QYH8-F1
#
_cell.length_a   1.000
_cell.length_b   1.000
_cell.length_c   1.000
_cell.angle_alpha   90.00
_cell.angle_beta   90.00
_cell.angle_gamma   90.00
#
_symmetry.space_group_name_H-M   'P 1'
#
loop_
_entity.id
_entity.type
_entity.pdbx_description
1 polymer ?
#
loop_
_entity_poly.entity_id
_entity_poly.type
_entity_poly.pdbx_seq_one_letter_code
_entity_poly.pdbx_strand_id
1 'polypeptide(L)' 'MKFSELKTMGREELEKKMEDLKLELMKDYAQISAGTPPKNPGMIKERKKTIARIKSLLQSEETTSKK' A
#
# COMPACT_ATOMS: atom_id res chain seq x y z
N MET A 1 2.23 -0.98 -9.82
CA MET A 1 3.34 -0.16 -9.25
C MET A 1 4.63 -0.97 -9.24
N LYS A 2 5.72 -0.44 -9.81
CA LYS A 2 7.01 -1.14 -9.86
C LYS A 2 7.76 -0.94 -8.54
N PHE A 3 8.52 -1.95 -8.13
CA PHE A 3 9.28 -1.92 -6.88
C PHE A 3 10.36 -0.84 -6.87
N SER A 4 10.95 -0.55 -8.05
CA SER A 4 11.97 0.48 -8.21
C SER A 4 11.48 1.88 -7.84
N GLU A 5 10.23 2.22 -8.18
CA GLU A 5 9.61 3.52 -7.85
C GLU A 5 9.44 3.68 -6.33
N LEU A 6 9.10 2.60 -5.64
CA LEU A 6 8.98 2.60 -4.17
C LEU A 6 10.33 2.80 -3.49
N LYS A 7 11.42 2.29 -4.08
CA LYS A 7 12.76 2.43 -3.51
C LYS A 7 13.33 3.85 -3.64
N THR A 8 12.90 4.58 -4.65
CA THR A 8 13.30 5.99 -4.86
C THR A 8 12.49 6.99 -4.05
N MET A 9 11.36 6.58 -3.47
CA MET A 9 10.52 7.43 -2.64
C MET A 9 11.11 7.57 -1.23
N GLY A 10 11.05 8.78 -0.67
CA GLY A 10 11.46 9.04 0.72
C GLY A 10 10.53 8.36 1.73
N ARG A 11 11.02 8.18 2.96
CA ARG A 11 10.27 7.52 4.06
C ARG A 11 8.88 8.14 4.28
N GLU A 12 8.82 9.46 4.43
CA GLU A 12 7.55 10.18 4.64
C GLU A 12 6.59 10.02 3.46
N GLU A 13 7.12 10.01 2.24
CA GLU A 13 6.33 9.86 1.02
C GLU A 13 5.76 8.44 0.89
N LEU A 14 6.52 7.44 1.30
CA LEU A 14 6.09 6.04 1.40
C LEU A 14 4.99 5.86 2.46
N GLU A 15 5.15 6.48 3.63
CA GLU A 15 4.15 6.43 4.70
C GLU A 15 2.83 7.09 4.26
N LYS A 16 2.91 8.29 3.67
CA LYS A 16 1.75 9.00 3.14
C LYS A 16 1.03 8.18 2.07
N LYS A 17 1.80 7.56 1.16
CA LYS A 17 1.23 6.69 0.12
C LYS A 17 0.60 5.42 0.68
N MET A 18 1.15 4.87 1.76
CA MET A 18 0.56 3.74 2.47
C MET A 18 -0.76 4.13 3.14
N GLU A 19 -0.88 5.32 3.70
CA GLU A 19 -2.14 5.83 4.24
C GLU A 19 -3.21 6.02 3.16
N ASP A 20 -2.86 6.62 2.02
CA ASP A 20 -3.75 6.76 0.86
C ASP A 20 -4.28 5.40 0.39
N LEU A 21 -3.40 4.40 0.23
CA LEU A 21 -3.79 3.05 -0.17
C LEU A 21 -4.70 2.34 0.85
N LYS A 22 -4.53 2.63 2.16
CA LYS A 22 -5.43 2.12 3.20
C LYS A 22 -6.80 2.78 3.12
N LEU A 23 -6.86 4.09 2.87
CA LEU A 23 -8.11 4.82 2.71
C LEU A 23 -8.91 4.28 1.50
N GLU A 24 -8.22 4.04 0.38
CA GLU A 24 -8.84 3.41 -0.79
C GLU A 24 -9.35 2.00 -0.49
N LEU A 25 -8.56 1.18 0.21
CA LEU A 25 -9.00 -0.16 0.65
C LEU A 25 -10.26 -0.08 1.52
N MET A 26 -10.34 0.90 2.42
CA MET A 26 -11.51 1.09 3.27
C MET A 26 -12.75 1.43 2.43
N LYS A 27 -12.62 2.28 1.41
CA LYS A 27 -13.69 2.57 0.45
C LYS A 27 -14.11 1.33 -0.34
N ASP A 28 -13.15 0.53 -0.81
CA ASP A 28 -13.45 -0.74 -1.49
C ASP A 28 -14.25 -1.68 -0.58
N TYR A 29 -13.86 -1.81 0.69
CA TYR A 29 -14.60 -2.63 1.66
C TYR A 29 -15.98 -2.06 1.98
N ALA A 30 -16.13 -0.75 2.08
CA ALA A 30 -17.44 -0.12 2.26
C ALA A 30 -18.35 -0.42 1.06
N GLN A 31 -17.81 -0.36 -0.17
CA GLN A 31 -18.53 -0.71 -1.40
C GLN A 31 -18.96 -2.19 -1.42
N ILE A 32 -18.06 -3.10 -1.03
CA ILE A 32 -18.37 -4.53 -0.88
C ILE A 32 -19.46 -4.75 0.18
N SER A 33 -19.33 -4.09 1.33
CA SER A 33 -20.29 -4.20 2.42
C SER A 33 -21.65 -3.64 2.05
N ALA A 34 -21.71 -2.64 1.18
CA ALA A 34 -22.94 -2.10 0.62
C ALA A 34 -23.60 -3.05 -0.41
N GLY A 35 -23.03 -4.24 -0.66
CA GLY A 35 -23.56 -5.23 -1.58
C GLY A 35 -23.32 -4.90 -3.06
N THR A 36 -22.57 -3.83 -3.34
CA THR A 36 -22.19 -3.49 -4.72
C THR A 36 -20.94 -4.25 -5.12
N PRO A 37 -20.99 -5.05 -6.20
CA PRO A 37 -19.82 -5.80 -6.64
C PRO A 37 -18.68 -4.83 -6.99
N PRO A 38 -17.45 -5.07 -6.50
CA PRO A 38 -16.31 -4.22 -6.84
C PRO A 38 -16.03 -4.33 -8.34
N LYS A 39 -15.79 -3.18 -9.00
CA LYS A 39 -15.50 -3.11 -10.45
C LYS A 39 -14.32 -3.99 -10.87
N ASN A 40 -13.36 -4.22 -9.97
CA ASN A 40 -12.27 -5.16 -10.17
C ASN A 40 -11.91 -5.86 -8.86
N PRO A 41 -12.21 -7.16 -8.69
CA PRO A 41 -11.82 -7.90 -7.48
C PRO A 41 -10.29 -8.02 -7.33
N GLY A 42 -9.53 -7.92 -8.43
CA GLY A 42 -8.07 -7.94 -8.43
C GLY A 42 -7.41 -6.73 -7.77
N MET A 43 -8.10 -5.57 -7.76
CA MET A 43 -7.50 -4.32 -7.26
C MET A 43 -7.21 -4.36 -5.76
N ILE A 44 -8.08 -4.99 -4.97
CA ILE A 44 -7.88 -5.15 -3.53
C ILE A 44 -6.60 -5.96 -3.25
N LYS A 45 -6.38 -7.03 -4.04
CA LYS A 45 -5.18 -7.87 -3.93
C LYS A 45 -3.92 -7.09 -4.31
N GLU A 46 -3.99 -6.26 -5.34
CA GLU A 46 -2.87 -5.40 -5.75
C GLU A 46 -2.56 -4.30 -4.73
N ARG A 47 -3.57 -3.63 -4.18
CA ARG A 47 -3.40 -2.63 -3.11
C ARG A 47 -2.75 -3.26 -1.88
N LYS A 48 -3.22 -4.43 -1.43
CA LYS A 48 -2.60 -5.19 -0.32
C LYS A 48 -1.14 -5.54 -0.59
N LYS A 49 -0.81 -6.04 -1.80
CA LYS A 49 0.57 -6.33 -2.19
C LYS A 49 1.44 -5.07 -2.18
N THR A 50 0.90 -3.95 -2.61
CA THR A 50 1.63 -2.67 -2.65
C THR A 50 1.93 -2.18 -1.23
N ILE A 51 0.96 -2.24 -0.31
CA ILE A 51 1.17 -1.92 1.11
C ILE A 51 2.24 -2.84 1.73
N ALA A 52 2.19 -4.15 1.46
CA ALA A 52 3.17 -5.09 1.97
C ALA A 52 4.60 -4.77 1.49
N ARG A 53 4.76 -4.37 0.22
CA ARG A 53 6.05 -3.94 -0.33
C ARG A 53 6.56 -2.67 0.34
N ILE A 54 5.70 -1.66 0.52
CA ILE A 54 6.06 -0.42 1.22
C ILE A 54 6.55 -0.72 2.64
N LYS A 55 5.78 -1.53 3.39
CA LYS A 55 6.13 -1.93 4.75
C LYS A 55 7.47 -2.66 4.82
N SER A 56 7.72 -3.56 3.87
CA SER A 56 9.00 -4.28 3.78
C SER A 56 10.17 -3.33 3.51
N LEU A 57 9.95 -2.29 2.69
CA LEU A 57 10.99 -1.32 2.35
C LEU A 57 11.33 -0.42 3.54
N LEU A 58 10.31 0.08 4.24
CA LEU A 58 10.46 0.84 5.48
C LEU A 58 11.24 0.05 6.54
N GLN A 59 10.89 -1.24 6.72
CA GLN A 59 11.59 -2.09 7.67
C GLN A 59 13.06 -2.32 7.27
N SER A 60 13.34 -2.51 5.97
CA SER A 60 14.73 -2.66 5.52
C SER A 60 15.57 -1.41 5.78
N GLU A 61 15.02 -0.21 5.53
CA GLU A 61 15.67 1.08 5.79
C GLU A 61 15.96 1.26 7.29
N GLU A 62 15.02 0.89 8.17
CA GLU A 62 15.22 0.94 9.63
C GLU A 62 16.32 0.01 10.13
N THR A 63 16.47 -1.17 9.53
CA THR A 63 17.55 -2.11 9.90
C THR A 63 18.94 -1.62 9.46
N THR A 64 19.02 -0.86 8.37
CA THR A 64 20.27 -0.25 7.91
C THR A 64 20.67 0.99 8.70
N SER A 65 19.72 1.75 9.25
CA SER A 65 20.02 2.94 10.06
C SER A 65 20.42 2.63 11.51
N LYS A 66 20.16 1.41 12.01
CA LYS A 66 20.52 0.95 13.36
C LYS A 66 21.85 0.19 13.43
N LYS A 67 22.62 0.18 12.34
CA LYS A 67 23.89 -0.53 12.22
C LYS A 67 25.04 0.47 12.13
#